data_AF-A0A354ZBS7-F1
#
_entry.id   AF-A0A354ZBS7-F1
#
_cell.length_a   1.000
_cell.length_b   1.000
_cell.length_c   1.000
_cell.angle_alpha   90.00
_cell.angle_beta   90.00
_cell.angle_gamma   90.00
#
_symmetry.space_group_name_H-M   'P 1'
#
loop_
_entity.id
_entity.type
_entity.pdbx_description
1 polymer ?
#
loop_
_entity_poly.entity_id
_entity_poly.type
_entity_poly.pdbx_seq_one_letter_code
_entity_poly.pdbx_strand_id
1 'polypeptide(L)'
;MPVILRMAIRNIREHRSKSLIIGILLALGAMILVVGTAFINASQEGIRSTFSDVYTGDIFISGISSEGPVSLFGVTSPSGMAQTPIIPDYEKV
;
A
#
# COMPACT_ATOMS: atom_id res chain seq x y z
N MET A 1 0.06 -26.62 37.12
CA MET A 1 -0.24 -25.53 36.16
C MET A 1 -1.32 -24.54 36.60
N PRO A 2 -2.56 -24.94 36.96
CA PRO A 2 -3.65 -23.98 37.21
C PRO A 2 -3.39 -23.02 38.38
N VAL A 3 -2.66 -23.47 39.40
CA VAL A 3 -2.28 -22.66 40.57
C VAL A 3 -1.36 -21.50 40.18
N ILE A 4 -0.40 -21.73 39.28
CA ILE A 4 0.55 -20.70 38.82
C ILE A 4 -0.17 -19.62 38.01
N LEU A 5 -1.06 -20.03 37.10
CA LEU A 5 -1.88 -19.10 36.32
C LEU A 5 -2.77 -18.24 37.24
N ARG A 6 -3.38 -18.85 38.26
CA ARG A 6 -4.20 -18.16 39.26
C ARG A 6 -3.39 -17.15 40.08
N MET A 7 -2.16 -17.51 40.46
CA MET A 7 -1.22 -16.62 41.14
C MET A 7 -0.82 -15.42 40.26
N ALA A 8 -0.53 -15.65 38.98
CA ALA A 8 -0.17 -14.60 38.03
C ALA A 8 -1.33 -13.61 37.78
N ILE A 9 -2.54 -14.10 37.56
CA ILE A 9 -3.74 -13.26 37.40
C ILE A 9 -4.02 -12.45 38.67
N ARG A 10 -3.85 -13.06 39.84
CA ARG A 10 -3.98 -12.35 41.11
C ARG A 10 -2.94 -11.23 41.23
N ASN A 11 -1.69 -11.48 40.85
CA ASN A 11 -0.62 -10.48 40.87
C ASN A 11 -0.93 -9.26 39.98
N ILE A 12 -1.43 -9.50 38.76
CA ILE A 12 -1.86 -8.44 37.84
C ILE A 12 -3.01 -7.62 38.42
N ARG A 13 -3.98 -8.28 39.08
CA ARG A 13 -5.13 -7.61 39.72
C ARG A 13 -4.75 -6.83 40.98
N GLU A 14 -3.71 -7.23 41.68
CA GLU A 14 -3.21 -6.57 42.89
C GLU A 14 -2.43 -5.30 42.54
N HIS A 15 -1.55 -5.38 41.53
CA HIS A 15 -0.70 -4.26 41.09
C HIS A 15 -1.28 -3.51 39.88
N ARG A 16 -2.57 -3.13 39.95
CA ARG A 16 -3.32 -2.60 38.79
C ARG A 16 -2.63 -1.47 38.06
N SER A 17 -2.09 -0.47 38.75
CA SER A 17 -1.46 0.68 38.09
C SER A 17 -0.23 0.27 37.29
N LYS A 18 0.66 -0.56 37.85
CA LYS A 18 1.89 -1.01 37.19
C LYS A 18 1.56 -1.93 36.01
N SER A 19 0.64 -2.88 36.22
CA SER A 19 0.20 -3.79 35.15
C SER A 19 -0.55 -3.07 34.03
N LEU A 20 -1.32 -2.02 34.35
CA LEU A 20 -2.01 -1.21 33.36
C LEU A 20 -1.03 -0.43 32.48
N ILE A 21 -0.01 0.20 33.06
CA ILE A 21 1.03 0.93 32.31
C ILE A 21 1.71 -0.02 31.31
N ILE A 22 2.16 -1.19 31.77
CA ILE A 22 2.82 -2.17 30.90
C ILE A 22 1.87 -2.70 29.83
N GLY A 23 0.63 -3.00 30.22
CA GLY A 23 -0.40 -3.46 29.28
C GLY A 23 -0.70 -2.44 28.18
N ILE A 24 -0.79 -1.16 28.53
CA ILE A 24 -1.00 -0.07 27.56
C ILE A 24 0.21 0.05 26.62
N LEU A 25 1.43 -0.01 27.13
CA LEU A 25 2.64 0.06 26.30
C LEU A 25 2.70 -1.11 25.30
N LEU A 26 2.41 -2.32 25.75
CA LEU A 26 2.36 -3.50 24.90
C LEU A 26 1.23 -3.39 23.86
N ALA A 27 0.05 -2.93 24.27
CA ALA A 27 -1.08 -2.73 23.37
C ALA A 27 -0.78 -1.66 22.31
N LEU A 28 -0.15 -0.54 22.69
CA LEU A 28 0.31 0.49 21.76
C LEU A 28 1.30 -0.07 20.75
N GLY A 29 2.30 -0.83 21.19
CA GLY A 29 3.27 -1.47 20.29
C GLY A 29 2.58 -2.41 19.29
N ALA A 30 1.68 -3.26 19.76
CA ALA A 30 0.92 -4.16 18.90
C ALA A 30 -0.01 -3.39 17.94
N MET A 31 -0.66 -2.33 18.41
CA MET A 31 -1.52 -1.47 17.61
C MET A 31 -0.74 -0.83 16.45
N ILE A 32 0.44 -0.26 16.74
CA ILE A 32 1.29 0.36 15.72
C ILE A 32 1.69 -0.67 14.66
N LEU A 33 2.09 -1.88 15.06
CA LEU A 33 2.47 -2.94 14.12
C LEU A 33 1.32 -3.36 13.22
N VAL A 34 0.13 -3.58 13.79
CA VAL A 34 -1.06 -3.99 13.04
C VAL A 34 -1.53 -2.89 12.10
N VAL A 35 -1.67 -1.67 12.59
CA VAL A 35 -2.12 -0.52 11.80
C VAL A 35 -1.11 -0.19 10.70
N GLY A 36 0.18 -0.17 11.02
CA GLY A 36 1.23 0.08 10.04
C GLY A 36 1.25 -0.95 8.91
N THR A 37 1.13 -2.24 9.27
CA THR A 37 1.06 -3.32 8.27
C THR A 37 -0.20 -3.21 7.41
N ALA A 38 -1.37 -2.98 8.04
CA ALA A 38 -2.62 -2.81 7.33
C ALA A 38 -2.58 -1.61 6.38
N PHE A 39 -1.95 -0.50 6.80
CA PHE A 39 -1.80 0.70 5.98
C PHE A 39 -0.93 0.45 4.74
N ILE A 40 0.21 -0.25 4.91
CA ILE A 40 1.09 -0.62 3.78
C ILE A 40 0.33 -1.52 2.80
N ASN A 41 -0.35 -2.55 3.30
CA ASN A 41 -1.12 -3.47 2.45
C ASN A 41 -2.25 -2.76 1.70
N ALA A 42 -3.00 -1.90 2.40
CA ALA A 42 -4.07 -1.11 1.79
C ALA A 42 -3.53 -0.14 0.73
N SER A 43 -2.36 0.45 0.95
CA SER A 43 -1.73 1.34 -0.03
C SER A 43 -1.26 0.56 -1.27
N GLN A 44 -0.67 -0.62 -1.09
CA GLN A 44 -0.26 -1.48 -2.21
C GLN A 44 -1.47 -1.92 -3.04
N GLU A 45 -2.54 -2.36 -2.39
CA GLU A 45 -3.77 -2.76 -3.09
C GLU A 45 -4.48 -1.57 -3.73
N GLY A 46 -4.46 -0.40 -3.08
CA GLY A 46 -4.99 0.84 -3.64
C GLY A 46 -4.23 1.27 -4.89
N ILE A 47 -2.90 1.20 -4.87
CA ILE A 47 -2.07 1.48 -6.05
C ILE A 47 -2.37 0.45 -7.15
N ARG A 48 -2.40 -0.84 -6.82
CA ARG A 48 -2.70 -1.90 -7.79
C ARG A 48 -4.06 -1.70 -8.45
N SER A 49 -5.12 -1.56 -7.66
CA SER A 49 -6.49 -1.37 -8.18
C SER A 49 -6.64 -0.08 -9.00
N THR A 50 -5.98 1.00 -8.60
CA THR A 50 -6.07 2.28 -9.32
C THR A 50 -5.26 2.26 -10.61
N PHE A 51 -4.04 1.73 -10.60
CA PHE A 51 -3.13 1.83 -11.75
C PHE A 51 -3.15 0.61 -12.66
N SER A 52 -3.26 -0.60 -12.11
CA SER A 52 -3.28 -1.84 -12.90
C SER A 52 -4.68 -2.11 -13.43
N ASP A 53 -5.67 -2.17 -12.54
CA ASP A 53 -7.01 -2.67 -12.90
C ASP A 53 -7.84 -1.62 -13.65
N VAL A 54 -7.54 -0.32 -13.47
CA VAL A 54 -8.28 0.77 -14.12
C VAL A 54 -7.46 1.49 -15.20
N TYR A 55 -6.18 1.79 -14.96
CA TYR A 55 -5.43 2.72 -15.81
C TYR A 55 -4.60 2.05 -16.92
N THR A 56 -4.08 0.84 -16.69
CA THR A 56 -3.16 0.18 -17.63
C THR A 56 -3.86 -0.89 -18.46
N GLY A 57 -4.89 -1.55 -17.91
CA GLY A 57 -5.38 -2.82 -18.47
C GLY A 57 -4.27 -3.87 -18.54
N ASP A 58 -4.56 -5.06 -19.06
CA ASP A 58 -3.52 -6.10 -19.21
C ASP A 58 -2.56 -5.83 -20.39
N ILE A 59 -2.98 -5.01 -21.36
CA ILE A 59 -2.25 -4.73 -22.59
C ILE A 59 -2.32 -3.23 -22.93
N PHE A 60 -1.16 -2.59 -23.02
CA PHE A 60 -1.00 -1.21 -23.49
C PHE A 60 -0.47 -1.21 -24.93
N ILE A 61 -1.25 -0.69 -25.88
CA ILE A 61 -0.85 -0.53 -27.29
C ILE A 61 -0.64 0.96 -27.57
N SER A 62 0.55 1.31 -28.05
CA SER A 62 0.89 2.69 -28.43
C SER A 62 1.68 2.73 -29.74
N GLY A 63 1.67 3.90 -30.40
CA GLY A 63 2.53 4.16 -31.55
C GLY A 63 4.00 4.31 -31.15
N ILE A 64 4.90 4.19 -32.13
CA ILE A 64 6.34 4.40 -31.91
C ILE A 64 6.60 5.92 -31.81
N SER A 65 7.24 6.37 -30.73
CA SER A 65 7.71 7.77 -30.60
C SER A 65 9.21 7.87 -30.92
N SER A 66 9.60 8.92 -31.64
CA SER A 66 11.00 9.26 -31.91
C SER A 66 11.65 10.08 -30.80
N GLU A 67 10.87 10.62 -29.86
CA GLU A 67 11.33 11.57 -28.85
C GLU A 67 11.60 10.93 -27.47
N GLY A 68 11.20 9.67 -27.28
CA GLY A 68 11.45 8.94 -26.04
C GLY A 68 10.53 7.74 -25.82
N PRO A 69 10.73 6.99 -24.72
CA PRO A 69 9.86 5.87 -24.36
C PRO A 69 8.43 6.35 -24.06
N VAL A 70 7.45 5.63 -24.60
CA VAL A 70 6.02 5.92 -24.44
C VAL A 70 5.48 5.25 -23.17
N SER A 71 4.75 6.01 -22.36
CA SER A 71 4.06 5.52 -21.17
C SER A 71 2.59 5.94 -21.18
N LEU A 72 1.80 5.42 -20.24
CA LEU A 72 0.41 5.86 -20.00
C LEU A 72 0.28 7.35 -19.67
N PHE A 73 1.37 7.96 -19.19
CA PHE A 73 1.41 9.38 -18.82
C PHE A 73 1.98 10.26 -19.94
N GLY A 74 2.14 9.70 -21.14
CA GLY A 74 2.71 10.38 -22.30
C GLY A 74 4.16 9.98 -22.59
N VAL A 75 4.82 10.77 -23.43
CA VAL A 75 6.20 10.54 -23.87
C VAL A 75 7.15 11.33 -22.97
N THR A 76 8.05 10.62 -22.30
CA THR A 76 9.11 11.25 -21.51
C THR A 76 10.23 11.71 -22.43
N SER A 77 10.29 13.02 -22.70
CA SER A 77 11.37 13.64 -23.49
C SER A 77 12.26 14.51 -22.59
N PRO A 78 13.57 14.65 -22.89
CA PRO A 78 14.45 15.62 -22.22
C PRO A 78 13.93 17.07 -22.26
N SER A 79 13.05 17.42 -23.22
CA SER A 79 12.46 18.75 -23.38
C SER A 79 11.09 18.93 -22.71
N GLY A 80 10.54 17.90 -22.04
CA GLY A 80 9.24 17.95 -21.36
C GLY A 80 8.28 16.84 -21.81
N MET A 81 6.97 17.09 -21.68
CA MET A 81 5.94 16.18 -22.20
C MET A 81 5.85 16.33 -23.72
N ALA A 82 6.34 15.32 -24.42
CA ALA A 82 6.23 15.20 -25.87
C ALA A 82 4.86 14.64 -26.27
N GLN A 83 4.43 14.89 -27.50
CA GLN A 83 3.11 14.48 -27.97
C GLN A 83 2.98 12.95 -27.98
N THR A 84 1.94 12.41 -27.35
CA THR A 84 1.68 10.97 -27.32
C THR A 84 1.37 10.47 -28.73
N PRO A 85 2.11 9.48 -29.25
CA PRO A 85 1.89 8.98 -30.60
C PRO A 85 0.55 8.25 -30.69
N ILE A 86 -0.26 8.66 -31.66
CA ILE A 86 -1.52 7.99 -32.00
C ILE A 86 -1.26 6.82 -32.96
N ILE A 87 -2.13 5.81 -32.91
CA ILE A 87 -2.09 4.69 -33.86
C ILE A 87 -2.53 5.22 -35.24
N PRO A 88 -1.75 4.97 -36.32
CA PRO A 88 -2.16 5.35 -37.67
C PRO A 88 -3.50 4.71 -38.05
N ASP A 89 -4.37 5.44 -38.78
CA ASP A 89 -5.70 4.97 -39.21
C ASP A 89 -6.70 4.61 -38.07
N TYR A 90 -6.57 5.18 -36.87
CA TYR A 90 -7.49 4.90 -35.75
C TYR A 90 -8.98 5.11 -36.08
N GLU A 91 -9.34 6.06 -36.94
CA GLU A 91 -10.75 6.32 -37.31
C GLU A 91 -11.42 5.23 -38.17
N LYS A 92 -10.66 4.24 -38.67
CA LYS A 92 -11.20 3.16 -39.52
C LYS A 92 -11.60 1.90 -38.75
N VAL A 93 -11.47 1.89 -37.43
CA VAL A 93 -11.76 0.72 -36.56
C VAL A 93 -12.97 0.98 -35.68
#